data_AF-A0A090AJZ3-F1
#
_entry.id   AF-A0A090AJZ3-F1
#
_cell.length_a   1.000
_cell.length_b   1.000
_cell.length_c   1.000
_cell.angle_alpha   90.00
_cell.angle_beta   90.00
_cell.angle_gamma   90.00
#
_symmetry.space_group_name_H-M   'P 1'
#
loop_
_entity.id
_entity.type
_entity.pdbx_description
1 polymer ?
#
loop_
_entity_poly.entity_id
_entity_poly.type
_entity_poly.pdbx_seq_one_letter_code
_entity_poly.pdbx_strand_id
1 'polypeptide(L)'
;MQRWSLPDHLHCIWTLPPDDADFPTRWRLIKTGFTKHDDSTCQIERTGSRIKKGEQAIWQHRYWEHFLRDELDFEQHVHYIHYHLVKHG
;
A
#
# COMPACT_ATOMS: atom_id res chain seq x y z
N MET A 1 -0.96 -0.10 27.96
CA MET A 1 -1.33 0.72 26.79
C MET A 1 -1.07 -0.12 25.55
N GLN A 2 -2.08 -0.77 24.98
CA GLN A 2 -1.90 -1.59 23.77
C GLN A 2 -1.75 -0.67 22.57
N ARG A 3 -0.53 -0.59 22.03
CA ARG A 3 -0.23 0.09 20.77
C ARG A 3 -0.71 -0.83 19.66
N TRP A 4 -1.75 -0.42 18.94
CA TRP A 4 -2.23 -1.13 17.75
C TRP A 4 -1.07 -1.15 16.75
N SER A 5 -0.45 -2.31 16.51
CA SER A 5 0.49 -2.45 15.41
C SER A 5 -0.33 -2.50 14.13
N LEU A 6 -0.19 -1.47 13.30
CA LEU A 6 -0.61 -1.56 11.91
C LEU A 6 0.10 -2.77 11.27
N PRO A 7 -0.58 -3.55 10.41
CA PRO A 7 0.10 -4.57 9.62
C PRO A 7 1.24 -3.90 8.83
N ASP A 8 2.38 -4.58 8.77
CA ASP A 8 3.63 -4.08 8.19
C ASP A 8 3.59 -3.95 6.65
N HIS A 9 2.53 -4.47 6.02
CA HIS A 9 2.28 -4.37 4.58
C HIS A 9 0.78 -4.44 4.24
N LEU A 10 0.43 -4.00 3.02
CA LEU A 10 -0.92 -4.02 2.46
C LEU A 10 -0.90 -4.72 1.10
N HIS A 11 -1.80 -5.67 0.89
CA HIS A 11 -2.09 -6.25 -0.42
C HIS A 11 -3.51 -5.89 -0.86
N CYS A 12 -3.68 -5.58 -2.15
CA CYS A 12 -4.99 -5.31 -2.72
C CYS A 12 -5.01 -5.62 -4.22
N ILE A 13 -6.18 -5.98 -4.73
CA ILE A 13 -6.47 -6.13 -6.15
C ILE A 13 -7.57 -5.14 -6.51
N TRP A 14 -7.38 -4.35 -7.56
CA TRP A 14 -8.36 -3.39 -8.06
C TRP A 14 -8.58 -3.59 -9.55
N THR A 15 -9.83 -3.44 -9.97
CA THR A 15 -10.18 -3.30 -11.39
C THR A 15 -10.37 -1.81 -11.67
N LEU A 16 -9.66 -1.29 -12.66
CA LEU A 16 -9.80 0.10 -13.11
C LEU A 16 -10.80 0.19 -14.28
N PRO A 17 -11.39 1.36 -14.53
CA PRO A 17 -12.16 1.59 -15.75
C PRO A 17 -11.34 1.26 -17.01
N PRO A 18 -12.01 0.90 -18.12
CA PRO A 18 -11.34 0.78 -19.41
C PRO A 18 -10.53 2.03 -19.74
N ASP A 19 -9.35 1.84 -20.33
CA ASP A 19 -8.40 2.89 -20.71
C ASP A 19 -7.84 3.75 -19.55
N ASP A 20 -8.08 3.36 -18.29
CA ASP A 20 -7.51 4.01 -17.12
C ASP A 20 -6.36 3.18 -16.53
N ALA A 21 -5.14 3.68 -16.73
CA ALA A 21 -3.92 3.09 -16.17
C ALA A 21 -3.30 3.95 -15.05
N ASP A 22 -4.03 4.93 -14.50
CA ASP A 22 -3.49 5.85 -13.50
C ASP A 22 -3.58 5.28 -12.06
N PHE A 23 -3.03 4.06 -11.88
CA PHE A 23 -2.77 3.50 -10.55
C PHE A 23 -1.71 4.27 -9.75
N PRO A 24 -0.68 4.94 -10.34
CA PRO A 24 0.32 5.67 -9.55
C PRO A 24 -0.30 6.85 -8.77
N THR A 25 -1.19 7.62 -9.40
CA THR A 25 -1.85 8.73 -8.72
C THR A 25 -2.76 8.24 -7.60
N ARG A 26 -3.49 7.14 -7.81
CA ARG A 26 -4.35 6.53 -6.78
C ARG A 26 -3.54 6.07 -5.59
N TRP A 27 -2.41 5.40 -5.80
CA TRP A 27 -1.50 5.03 -4.72
C TRP A 27 -0.97 6.24 -3.96
N ARG A 28 -0.60 7.32 -4.66
CA ARG A 28 -0.18 8.57 -4.03
C ARG A 28 -1.29 9.15 -3.15
N LEU A 29 -2.54 9.15 -3.63
CA LEU A 29 -3.69 9.67 -2.89
C LEU A 29 -4.01 8.82 -1.67
N ILE A 30 -3.99 7.49 -1.78
CA ILE A 30 -4.21 6.57 -0.65
C ILE A 30 -3.15 6.77 0.42
N LYS A 31 -1.86 6.77 0.05
CA LYS A 31 -0.75 7.02 0.98
C LYS A 31 -0.90 8.37 1.67
N THR A 32 -1.27 9.41 0.92
CA THR A 32 -1.48 10.77 1.46
C THR A 32 -2.69 10.83 2.39
N GLY A 33 -3.81 10.23 1.99
CA GLY A 33 -5.05 10.20 2.75
C GLY A 33 -4.85 9.52 4.10
N PHE A 34 -4.25 8.32 4.09
CA PHE A 34 -3.94 7.59 5.32
C PHE A 34 -3.04 8.41 6.27
N THR A 35 -1.92 8.94 5.77
CA THR A 35 -1.00 9.75 6.59
C THR A 35 -1.64 11.02 7.15
N LYS A 36 -2.62 11.61 6.46
CA LYS A 36 -3.34 12.79 6.97
C LYS A 36 -4.35 12.48 8.07
N HIS A 37 -4.90 11.27 8.11
CA HIS A 37 -5.97 10.90 9.05
C HIS A 37 -5.45 10.08 10.25
N ASP A 38 -4.22 9.59 10.21
CA ASP A 38 -3.57 8.90 11.32
C ASP A 38 -2.52 9.79 11.98
N ASP A 39 -2.90 10.43 13.09
CA ASP A 39 -2.05 11.33 13.89
C ASP A 39 -0.77 10.66 14.39
N SER A 40 -0.76 9.32 14.52
CA SER A 40 0.44 8.59 14.96
C SER A 40 1.56 8.63 13.92
N THR A 41 1.22 8.83 12.64
CA THR A 41 2.17 8.85 11.53
C THR A 41 2.95 10.16 11.45
N CYS A 42 2.36 11.26 11.95
CA CYS A 42 2.99 12.56 12.07
C CYS A 42 4.11 12.59 13.11
N GLN A 43 4.12 11.63 14.04
CA GLN A 43 5.13 11.52 15.10
C GLN A 43 6.39 10.77 14.63
N ILE A 44 6.41 10.23 13.41
CA ILE A 44 7.53 9.45 12.88
C ILE A 44 8.46 10.38 12.10
N GLU A 45 9.70 10.49 12.60
CA GLU A 45 10.70 11.35 11.98
C GLU A 45 11.04 10.92 10.55
N ARG A 46 11.21 11.91 9.68
CA ARG A 46 11.59 11.71 8.29
C ARG A 46 13.08 11.93 8.14
N THR A 47 13.75 11.03 7.45
CA THR A 47 15.17 11.24 7.09
C THR A 47 15.30 12.38 6.08
N GLY A 48 16.46 13.05 6.04
CA GLY A 48 16.69 14.17 5.13
C GLY A 48 16.50 13.82 3.64
N SER A 49 16.78 12.57 3.25
CA SER A 49 16.50 12.06 1.89
C SER A 49 14.99 12.01 1.59
N ARG A 50 14.18 11.58 2.55
CA ARG A 50 12.71 11.51 2.43
C ARG A 50 12.08 12.89 2.36
N ILE A 51 12.56 13.84 3.17
CA ILE A 51 12.11 15.24 3.15
C ILE A 51 12.33 15.85 1.75
N LYS A 52 13.51 15.67 1.17
CA LYS A 52 13.82 16.19 -0.18
C LYS A 52 12.92 15.65 -1.29
N LYS A 53 12.36 14.45 -1.10
CA LYS A 53 11.48 13.78 -2.08
C LYS A 53 9.99 13.88 -1.75
N GLY A 54 9.63 14.59 -0.67
CA GLY A 54 8.24 14.67 -0.20
C GLY A 54 7.68 13.33 0.33
N GLU A 55 8.54 12.37 0.66
CA GLU A 55 8.16 11.04 1.12
C GLU A 55 7.74 11.05 2.59
N GLN A 56 6.74 10.24 2.94
CA GLN A 56 6.30 10.03 4.32
C GLN A 56 7.17 8.97 5.01
N ALA A 57 7.33 9.04 6.34
CA ALA A 57 8.20 8.12 7.04
C ALA A 57 7.64 6.69 7.15
N ILE A 58 6.32 6.55 7.09
CA ILE A 58 5.61 5.28 7.32
C ILE A 58 5.60 4.36 6.10
N TRP A 59 5.65 4.92 4.90
CA TRP A 59 5.52 4.16 3.67
C TRP A 59 6.89 3.80 3.13
N GLN A 60 7.01 2.58 2.60
CA GLN A 60 8.08 2.28 1.66
C GLN A 60 7.91 3.16 0.41
N HIS A 61 9.04 3.62 -0.16
CA HIS A 61 9.04 4.56 -1.28
C HIS A 61 8.35 3.97 -2.52
N ARG A 62 8.64 2.71 -2.82
CA ARG A 62 8.05 1.98 -3.94
C ARG A 62 6.92 1.07 -3.46
N TYR A 63 6.15 0.59 -4.43
CA TYR A 63 5.18 -0.49 -4.26
C TYR A 63 5.44 -1.52 -5.34
N TRP A 64 4.92 -2.73 -5.13
CA TRP A 64 4.94 -3.78 -6.15
C TRP A 64 3.61 -3.77 -6.88
N GLU A 65 3.67 -3.96 -8.20
CA GLU A 65 2.51 -4.01 -9.08
C GLU A 65 2.61 -5.21 -10.01
N HIS A 66 1.46 -5.83 -10.29
CA HIS A 66 1.33 -6.90 -11.26
C HIS A 66 -0.01 -6.77 -11.95
N PHE A 67 0.03 -6.76 -13.28
CA PHE A 67 -1.16 -6.70 -14.12
C PHE A 67 -1.69 -8.12 -14.33
N LEU A 68 -2.88 -8.38 -13.81
CA LEU A 68 -3.55 -9.68 -13.91
C LEU A 68 -4.05 -9.89 -15.34
N ARG A 69 -3.64 -11.00 -15.95
CA ARG A 69 -3.80 -11.22 -17.40
C ARG A 69 -5.01 -12.06 -17.77
N ASP A 70 -5.42 -12.95 -16.87
CA ASP A 70 -6.51 -13.89 -17.08
C ASP A 70 -7.12 -14.32 -15.73
N GLU A 71 -8.17 -15.13 -15.81
CA GLU A 71 -8.91 -15.62 -14.63
C GLU A 71 -8.03 -16.49 -13.72
N LEU A 72 -7.14 -17.31 -14.29
CA LEU A 72 -6.26 -18.17 -13.51
C LEU A 72 -5.23 -17.35 -12.72
N ASP A 73 -4.65 -16.32 -13.34
CA ASP A 73 -3.74 -15.37 -12.69
C ASP A 73 -4.46 -14.61 -11.57
N PHE A 74 -5.72 -14.21 -11.79
CA PHE A 74 -6.56 -13.59 -10.76
C PHE A 74 -6.81 -14.53 -9.58
N GLU A 75 -7.27 -15.77 -9.83
CA GLU A 75 -7.51 -16.76 -8.78
C GLU A 75 -6.25 -17.02 -7.95
N GLN A 76 -5.10 -17.19 -8.60
CA GLN A 76 -3.82 -17.40 -7.91
C GLN A 76 -3.44 -16.22 -7.02
N HIS A 77 -3.63 -14.99 -7.49
CA HIS A 77 -3.33 -13.79 -6.70
C HIS A 77 -4.30 -13.59 -5.53
N VAL A 78 -5.59 -13.88 -5.73
CA VAL A 78 -6.59 -13.88 -4.66
C VAL A 78 -6.21 -14.91 -3.58
N HIS A 79 -5.90 -16.14 -3.99
CA HIS A 79 -5.40 -17.19 -3.10
C HIS A 79 -4.11 -16.77 -2.37
N TYR A 80 -3.17 -16.16 -3.08
CA TYR A 80 -1.92 -15.65 -2.50
C TYR A 80 -2.19 -14.62 -1.40
N ILE A 81 -3.03 -13.61 -1.66
CA ILE A 81 -3.35 -12.55 -0.69
C ILE A 81 -4.05 -13.14 0.54
N HIS A 82 -5.05 -14.00 0.33
CA HIS A 82 -5.76 -14.64 1.45
C HIS A 82 -4.84 -15.52 2.29
N TYR A 83 -3.93 -16.26 1.67
CA TYR A 83 -3.03 -17.16 2.38
C TYR A 83 -1.90 -16.43 3.12
N HIS A 84 -1.36 -15.33 2.57
CA HIS A 84 -0.33 -14.53 3.23
C HIS A 84 -0.84 -13.85 4.50
N LEU A 85 -2.09 -13.40 4.50
CA LEU A 85 -2.77 -12.87 5.69
C LEU A 85 -2.87 -13.92 6.83
N VAL A 86 -2.99 -15.20 6.49
CA VAL A 86 -3.05 -16.30 7.47
C VAL A 86 -1.66 -16.69 8.00
N LYS A 87 -0.59 -16.43 7.24
CA LYS A 87 0.78 -16.80 7.60
C LYS A 87 1.58 -15.74 8.35
N HIS A 88 1.22 -14.46 8.20
CA HIS A 88 1.95 -13.32 8.77
C HIS A 88 1.12 -12.50 9.77
N GLY A 89 0.03 -13.07 10.31
CA GLY A 89 -0.74 -12.54 11.44
C GLY A 89 -0.47 -13.27 12.74
#